data_AF-A0A3L7NVP8-F1
#
_entry.id   AF-A0A3L7NVP8-F1
#
_cell.length_a   1.000
_cell.length_b   1.000
_cell.length_c   1.000
_cell.angle_alpha   90.00
_cell.angle_beta   90.00
_cell.angle_gamma   90.00
#
_symmetry.space_group_name_H-M   'P 1'
#
loop_
_entity.id
_entity.type
_entity.pdbx_description
1 polymer ?
#
loop_
_entity_poly.entity_id
_entity_poly.type
_entity_poly.pdbx_seq_one_letter_code
_entity_poly.pdbx_strand_id
1 'polypeptide(L)'
;MIARHLWFILLAELAMASIVTETRGSDSQGRKILEAIGLAIRVLRQREAFRGILWVTATLLVTLACLLLGVRFFGPGSLVLQALWLLGVGAISWLLITRLAQPLLFSMQPLYAAREIERHLPGCKNSLINFLDLRASNLHPAVKATVVQRALKDLEGVEVGDLMRDNEPPSHGKWILAAACGLVFLAAGMSKGSMLNRLSDALMPFNPGGLFNRTRISMVEPKTGSGTIRLGQDCLVRILLEGEIPAEGSDLSPELSFWHQEGGPSQKVLFLADKDADGRSIWSAVVHRDQVLQGFWYRVRAGDSTTPNYRMDIRL
;
A
#
# COMPACT_ATOMS: atom_id res chain seq x y z
N MET A 1 -1.38 -26.63 18.73
CA MET A 1 -0.23 -26.00 18.04
C MET A 1 0.37 -24.83 18.83
N ILE A 2 -0.43 -24.02 19.54
CA ILE A 2 0.02 -22.86 20.34
C ILE A 2 0.82 -23.25 21.60
N ALA A 3 0.50 -24.39 22.26
CA ALA A 3 1.23 -24.86 23.45
C ALA A 3 2.70 -25.26 23.18
N ARG A 4 3.02 -25.66 21.95
CA ARG A 4 4.41 -25.98 21.55
C ARG A 4 5.25 -24.71 21.34
N HIS A 5 4.61 -23.56 21.07
CA HIS A 5 5.28 -22.28 20.88
C HIS A 5 5.62 -21.58 22.21
N LEU A 6 4.78 -21.72 23.24
CA LEU A 6 5.08 -21.19 24.58
C LEU A 6 6.23 -21.93 25.27
N TRP A 7 6.37 -23.24 25.04
CA TRP A 7 7.49 -24.02 25.58
C TRP A 7 8.84 -23.63 24.96
N PHE A 8 8.87 -23.29 23.66
CA PHE A 8 10.11 -22.84 23.00
C PHE A 8 10.58 -21.45 23.45
N ILE A 9 9.65 -20.56 23.80
CA ILE A 9 9.98 -19.21 24.30
C ILE A 9 10.60 -19.31 25.71
N LEU A 10 10.03 -20.15 26.59
CA LEU A 10 10.60 -20.45 27.91
C LEU A 10 11.97 -21.13 27.83
N LEU A 11 12.19 -22.02 26.85
CA LEU A 11 13.49 -22.66 26.60
C LEU A 11 14.55 -21.67 26.10
N ALA A 12 14.17 -20.66 25.32
CA ALA A 12 15.09 -19.65 24.80
C ALA A 12 15.53 -18.64 25.89
N GLU A 13 14.62 -18.23 26.78
CA GLU A 13 14.98 -17.42 27.95
C GLU A 13 15.84 -18.19 28.95
N LEU A 14 15.54 -19.48 29.18
CA LEU A 14 16.37 -20.36 30.01
C LEU A 14 17.76 -20.60 29.39
N ALA A 15 17.87 -20.70 28.06
CA ALA A 15 19.15 -20.83 27.38
C ALA A 15 20.00 -19.56 27.50
N MET A 16 19.42 -18.38 27.26
CA MET A 16 20.10 -17.08 27.45
C MET A 16 20.49 -16.83 28.92
N ALA A 17 19.63 -17.19 29.88
CA ALA A 17 19.95 -17.07 31.30
C ALA A 17 21.07 -18.02 31.73
N SER A 18 21.09 -19.26 31.22
CA SER A 18 22.15 -20.23 31.55
C SER A 18 23.52 -19.85 30.97
N ILE A 19 23.54 -19.21 29.80
CA ILE A 19 24.78 -18.75 29.14
C ILE A 19 25.46 -17.63 29.95
N VAL A 20 24.69 -16.87 30.74
CA VAL A 20 25.21 -15.74 31.53
C VAL A 20 25.72 -16.17 32.91
N THR A 21 25.30 -17.33 33.43
CA THR A 21 25.59 -17.72 34.83
C THR A 21 26.84 -18.59 35.03
N GLU A 22 27.40 -19.22 33.99
CA GLU A 22 28.40 -20.29 34.15
C GLU A 22 29.86 -19.87 33.88
N THR A 23 30.23 -18.63 34.15
CA THR A 23 31.55 -18.16 33.74
C THR A 23 32.20 -17.20 34.75
N ARG A 24 33.05 -17.76 35.62
CA ARG A 24 33.71 -17.01 36.71
C ARG A 24 35.24 -17.09 36.76
N GLY A 25 35.92 -17.47 35.67
CA GLY A 25 37.41 -17.52 35.69
C GLY A 25 38.15 -17.42 34.36
N SER A 26 37.60 -17.92 33.25
CA SER A 26 38.24 -17.92 31.91
C SER A 26 37.54 -16.98 30.91
N ASP A 27 36.76 -16.03 31.43
CA ASP A 27 35.53 -15.59 30.77
C ASP A 27 35.64 -14.33 29.92
N SER A 28 36.61 -13.46 30.19
CA SER A 28 36.73 -12.18 29.46
C SER A 28 37.07 -12.38 27.98
N GLN A 29 37.92 -13.36 27.67
CA GLN A 29 38.34 -13.69 26.31
C GLN A 29 37.24 -14.39 25.50
N GLY A 30 36.51 -15.31 26.13
CA GLY A 30 35.35 -15.96 25.51
C GLY A 30 34.19 -14.99 25.24
N ARG A 31 33.96 -14.02 26.15
CA ARG A 31 32.97 -12.95 25.96
C ARG A 31 33.28 -12.08 24.74
N LYS A 32 34.54 -11.69 24.53
CA LYS A 32 34.93 -10.90 23.34
C LYS A 32 34.60 -11.58 22.01
N ILE A 33 34.84 -12.90 21.91
CA ILE A 33 34.47 -13.67 20.70
C ILE A 33 32.95 -13.72 20.52
N LEU A 34 32.19 -13.92 21.61
CA LEU A 34 30.73 -13.95 21.56
C LEU A 34 30.13 -12.59 21.21
N GLU A 35 30.72 -11.50 21.70
CA GLU A 35 30.35 -10.14 21.32
C GLU A 35 30.62 -9.89 19.84
N ALA A 36 31.77 -10.31 19.31
CA ALA A 36 32.08 -10.20 17.89
C ALA A 36 31.09 -11.00 17.01
N ILE A 37 30.75 -12.24 17.40
CA ILE A 37 29.74 -13.04 16.69
C ILE A 37 28.36 -12.38 16.80
N GLY A 38 27.99 -11.85 17.97
CA GLY A 38 26.72 -11.16 18.18
C GLY A 38 26.59 -9.88 17.35
N LEU A 39 27.68 -9.11 17.20
CA LEU A 39 27.74 -7.94 16.34
C LEU A 39 27.59 -8.34 14.86
N ALA A 40 28.31 -9.39 14.42
CA ALA A 40 28.19 -9.90 13.05
C ALA A 40 26.76 -10.36 12.73
N ILE A 41 26.08 -11.06 13.66
CA ILE A 41 24.67 -11.46 13.53
C ILE A 41 23.76 -10.24 13.37
N ARG A 42 23.97 -9.17 14.15
CA ARG A 42 23.16 -7.95 14.05
C ARG A 42 23.31 -7.28 12.69
N VAL A 43 24.52 -7.20 12.15
CA VAL A 43 24.79 -6.60 10.84
C VAL A 43 24.20 -7.46 9.72
N LEU A 44 24.37 -8.78 9.77
CA LEU A 44 23.73 -9.73 8.83
C LEU A 44 22.21 -9.56 8.81
N ARG A 45 21.59 -9.49 10.00
CA ARG A 45 20.15 -9.29 10.14
C ARG A 45 19.71 -7.92 9.60
N GLN A 46 20.46 -6.85 9.86
CA GLN A 46 20.16 -5.53 9.30
C GLN A 46 20.24 -5.54 7.77
N ARG A 47 21.20 -6.24 7.18
CA ARG A 47 21.36 -6.38 5.73
C ARG A 47 20.21 -7.16 5.10
N GLU A 48 19.82 -8.29 5.71
CA GLU A 48 18.67 -9.07 5.25
C GLU A 48 17.36 -8.30 5.37
N ALA A 49 17.17 -7.57 6.47
CA ALA A 49 16.02 -6.68 6.65
C ALA A 49 16.00 -5.57 5.58
N PHE A 50 17.15 -4.95 5.29
CA PHE A 50 17.24 -3.90 4.27
C PHE A 50 16.91 -4.43 2.87
N ARG A 51 17.43 -5.62 2.51
CA ARG A 51 17.05 -6.31 1.27
C ARG A 51 15.56 -6.64 1.23
N GLY A 52 15.01 -7.13 2.33
CA GLY A 52 13.58 -7.42 2.47
C GLY A 52 12.73 -6.18 2.24
N ILE A 53 13.07 -5.07 2.89
CA ILE A 53 12.39 -3.77 2.74
C ILE A 53 12.46 -3.30 1.28
N LEU A 54 13.64 -3.35 0.64
CA LEU A 54 13.77 -2.95 -0.77
C LEU A 54 12.83 -3.74 -1.69
N TRP A 55 12.75 -5.06 -1.51
CA TRP A 55 11.84 -5.91 -2.29
C TRP A 55 10.37 -5.58 -2.01
N VAL A 56 9.99 -5.41 -0.74
CA VAL A 56 8.62 -5.02 -0.38
C VAL A 56 8.24 -3.67 -0.99
N THR A 57 9.13 -2.68 -0.90
CA THR A 57 8.90 -1.35 -1.49
C THR A 57 8.79 -1.41 -3.01
N ALA A 58 9.66 -2.19 -3.68
CA ALA A 58 9.59 -2.36 -5.12
C ALA A 58 8.29 -3.05 -5.56
N THR A 59 7.87 -4.13 -4.89
CA THR A 59 6.60 -4.81 -5.16
C THR A 59 5.42 -3.87 -4.93
N LEU A 60 5.42 -3.11 -3.84
CA LEU A 60 4.39 -2.11 -3.54
C LEU A 60 4.24 -1.09 -4.67
N LEU A 61 5.36 -0.53 -5.16
CA LEU A 61 5.35 0.44 -6.25
C LEU A 61 4.86 -0.17 -7.56
N VAL A 62 5.27 -1.39 -7.89
CA VAL A 62 4.80 -2.10 -9.09
C VAL A 62 3.30 -2.38 -9.00
N THR A 63 2.82 -2.89 -7.87
CA THR A 63 1.38 -3.10 -7.63
C THR A 63 0.62 -1.79 -7.78
N LEU A 64 1.11 -0.71 -7.20
CA LEU A 64 0.49 0.61 -7.31
C LEU A 64 0.41 1.08 -8.78
N ALA A 65 1.49 0.94 -9.55
CA ALA A 65 1.49 1.29 -10.96
C ALA A 65 0.49 0.45 -11.76
N CYS A 66 0.42 -0.86 -11.52
CA CYS A 66 -0.56 -1.74 -12.16
C CYS A 66 -2.00 -1.33 -11.84
N LEU A 67 -2.29 -0.94 -10.59
CA LEU A 67 -3.63 -0.46 -10.20
C LEU A 67 -3.98 0.86 -10.90
N LEU A 68 -3.05 1.82 -10.95
CA LEU A 68 -3.26 3.11 -11.64
C LEU A 68 -3.51 2.93 -13.14
N LEU A 69 -2.75 2.04 -13.80
CA LEU A 69 -2.98 1.67 -15.19
C LEU A 69 -4.31 0.92 -15.35
N GLY A 70 -4.64 0.02 -14.41
CA GLY A 70 -5.89 -0.73 -14.40
C GLY A 70 -7.13 0.17 -14.39
N VAL A 71 -7.16 1.17 -13.49
CA VAL A 71 -8.24 2.17 -13.44
C VAL A 71 -8.34 2.92 -14.77
N ARG A 72 -7.22 3.22 -15.43
CA ARG A 72 -7.20 3.98 -16.69
C ARG A 72 -7.73 3.18 -17.89
N PHE A 73 -7.43 1.88 -17.96
CA PHE A 73 -7.79 1.04 -19.11
C PHE A 73 -9.14 0.34 -18.94
N PHE A 74 -9.46 -0.12 -17.72
CA PHE A 74 -10.66 -0.92 -17.44
C PHE A 74 -11.74 -0.17 -16.65
N GLY A 75 -11.43 1.04 -16.18
CA GLY A 75 -12.34 1.83 -15.36
C GLY A 75 -12.35 1.43 -13.87
N PRO A 76 -12.88 2.30 -13.01
CA PRO A 76 -13.06 2.01 -11.59
C PRO A 76 -14.09 0.87 -11.41
N GLY A 77 -13.79 -0.10 -10.54
CA GLY A 77 -14.69 -1.19 -10.20
C GLY A 77 -14.65 -2.45 -11.08
N SER A 78 -13.74 -2.53 -12.04
CA SER A 78 -13.60 -3.74 -12.88
C SER A 78 -13.15 -4.96 -12.06
N LEU A 79 -13.63 -6.15 -12.45
CA LEU A 79 -13.20 -7.42 -11.84
C LEU A 79 -11.68 -7.63 -11.95
N VAL A 80 -11.09 -7.15 -13.05
CA VAL A 80 -9.64 -7.17 -13.27
C VAL A 80 -8.91 -6.35 -12.19
N LEU A 81 -9.43 -5.17 -11.84
CA LEU A 81 -8.85 -4.33 -10.81
C LEU A 81 -8.97 -4.97 -9.42
N GLN A 82 -10.12 -5.58 -9.12
CA GLN A 82 -10.31 -6.31 -7.86
C GLN A 82 -9.36 -7.50 -7.73
N ALA A 83 -9.17 -8.27 -8.81
CA ALA A 83 -8.21 -9.37 -8.85
C ALA A 83 -6.75 -8.90 -8.69
N LEU A 84 -6.36 -7.82 -9.38
CA LEU A 84 -5.05 -7.20 -9.24
C LEU A 84 -4.80 -6.70 -7.82
N TRP A 85 -5.81 -6.12 -7.18
CA TRP A 85 -5.72 -5.65 -5.80
C TRP A 85 -5.50 -6.81 -4.83
N LEU A 86 -6.28 -7.89 -4.94
CA LEU A 86 -6.12 -9.10 -4.12
C LEU A 86 -4.75 -9.76 -4.32
N LEU A 87 -4.28 -9.88 -5.56
CA LEU A 87 -2.95 -10.41 -5.87
C LEU A 87 -1.85 -9.52 -5.29
N GLY A 88 -2.00 -8.20 -5.39
CA GLY A 88 -1.06 -7.22 -4.84
C GLY A 88 -0.95 -7.33 -3.32
N VAL A 89 -2.09 -7.30 -2.61
CA VAL A 89 -2.13 -7.44 -1.16
C VAL A 89 -1.60 -8.80 -0.71
N GLY A 90 -1.96 -9.87 -1.43
CA GLY A 90 -1.45 -11.22 -1.18
C GLY A 90 0.07 -11.31 -1.32
N ALA A 91 0.64 -10.76 -2.39
CA ALA A 91 2.07 -10.75 -2.64
C ALA A 91 2.84 -9.92 -1.59
N ILE A 92 2.36 -8.74 -1.24
CA ILE A 92 2.97 -7.89 -0.21
C ILE A 92 2.91 -8.58 1.15
N SER A 93 1.77 -9.17 1.52
CA SER A 93 1.60 -9.89 2.78
C SER A 93 2.51 -11.11 2.87
N TRP A 94 2.59 -11.90 1.79
CA TRP A 94 3.49 -13.04 1.70
C TRP A 94 4.96 -12.63 1.86
N LEU A 95 5.38 -11.56 1.20
CA LEU A 95 6.75 -11.04 1.32
C LEU A 95 7.03 -10.49 2.73
N LEU A 96 6.09 -9.77 3.34
CA LEU A 96 6.24 -9.28 4.71
C LEU A 96 6.42 -10.44 5.70
N ILE A 97 5.62 -11.49 5.57
CA ILE A 97 5.70 -12.67 6.45
C ILE A 97 7.04 -13.39 6.25
N THR A 98 7.41 -13.70 5.00
CA THR A 98 8.59 -14.53 4.71
C THR A 98 9.92 -13.79 4.82
N ARG A 99 9.97 -12.49 4.49
CA ARG A 99 11.22 -11.70 4.45
C ARG A 99 11.42 -10.80 5.65
N LEU A 100 10.37 -10.43 6.37
CA LEU A 100 10.47 -9.53 7.52
C LEU A 100 10.13 -10.27 8.81
N ALA A 101 8.96 -10.90 8.90
CA ALA A 101 8.51 -11.54 10.14
C ALA A 101 9.30 -12.81 10.45
N GLN A 102 9.50 -13.69 9.46
CA GLN A 102 10.21 -14.96 9.65
C GLN A 102 11.66 -14.77 10.19
N PRO A 103 12.54 -13.95 9.59
CA PRO A 103 13.91 -13.79 10.11
C PRO A 103 13.98 -13.03 11.44
N LEU A 104 12.96 -12.23 11.78
CA LEU A 104 12.89 -11.55 13.09
C LEU A 104 12.37 -12.49 14.20
N LEU A 105 11.49 -13.42 13.86
CA LEU A 105 10.87 -14.35 14.81
C LEU A 105 11.68 -15.62 15.03
N PHE A 106 12.48 -16.07 14.05
CA PHE A 106 13.35 -17.24 14.19
C PHE A 106 14.79 -16.80 14.47
N SER A 107 15.30 -17.13 15.66
CA SER A 107 16.70 -16.89 16.03
C SER A 107 17.64 -17.62 15.07
N MET A 108 18.52 -16.87 14.40
CA MET A 108 19.57 -17.45 13.56
C MET A 108 20.49 -18.34 14.41
N GLN A 109 20.77 -19.55 13.93
CA GLN A 109 21.71 -20.46 14.59
C GLN A 109 23.11 -19.83 14.59
N PRO A 110 23.79 -19.71 15.75
CA PRO A 110 25.14 -19.11 15.85
C PRO A 110 26.18 -19.76 14.92
N LEU A 111 25.98 -21.03 14.60
CA LEU A 111 26.82 -21.78 13.66
C LEU A 111 26.79 -21.20 12.23
N TYR A 112 25.64 -20.67 11.80
CA TYR A 112 25.50 -20.02 10.49
C TYR A 112 26.28 -18.71 10.45
N ALA A 113 26.21 -17.92 11.52
CA ALA A 113 26.96 -16.68 11.63
C ALA A 113 28.48 -16.92 11.64
N ALA A 114 28.95 -17.93 12.40
CA ALA A 114 30.35 -18.32 12.39
C ALA A 114 30.83 -18.78 11.00
N ARG A 115 30.01 -19.57 10.29
CA ARG A 115 30.32 -20.00 8.92
C ARG A 115 30.38 -18.85 7.92
N GLU A 116 29.52 -17.85 8.07
CA GLU A 116 29.52 -16.68 7.19
C GLU A 116 30.72 -15.77 7.46
N ILE A 117 31.11 -15.58 8.73
CA ILE A 117 32.34 -14.86 9.11
C ILE A 117 33.57 -15.56 8.50
N GLU A 118 33.69 -16.89 8.65
CA GLU A 118 34.82 -17.66 8.10
C GLU A 118 34.89 -17.65 6.57
N ARG A 119 33.76 -17.50 5.87
CA ARG A 119 33.74 -17.38 4.40
C ARG A 119 34.41 -16.08 3.92
N HIS A 120 34.29 -15.01 4.70
CA HIS A 120 34.86 -13.70 4.36
C HIS A 120 36.26 -13.50 4.95
N LEU A 121 36.71 -14.40 5.83
CA LEU A 121 38.02 -14.39 6.49
C LEU A 121 38.86 -15.61 6.11
N PRO A 122 39.74 -15.52 5.08
CA PRO A 122 40.62 -16.63 4.72
C PRO A 122 41.57 -17.01 5.86
N GLY A 123 41.88 -16.09 6.77
CA GLY A 123 42.74 -16.33 7.95
C GLY A 123 42.08 -17.04 9.13
N CYS A 124 40.74 -17.09 9.20
CA CYS A 124 39.99 -17.68 10.33
C CYS A 124 39.35 -19.05 10.04
N LYS A 125 39.71 -19.69 8.91
CA LYS A 125 39.01 -20.89 8.41
C LYS A 125 39.01 -22.02 9.46
N ASN A 126 37.82 -22.51 9.82
CA ASN A 126 37.55 -23.49 10.87
C ASN A 126 37.85 -23.06 12.32
N SER A 127 38.38 -21.87 12.61
CA SER A 127 38.71 -21.47 14.00
C SER A 127 37.46 -21.13 14.82
N LEU A 128 36.45 -20.49 14.23
CA LEU A 128 35.22 -20.06 14.91
C LEU A 128 34.19 -21.19 15.02
N ILE A 129 34.03 -21.99 13.96
CA ILE A 129 33.17 -23.18 13.96
C ILE A 129 33.68 -24.18 15.00
N ASN A 130 34.99 -24.44 15.02
CA ASN A 130 35.59 -25.38 15.96
C ASN A 130 35.52 -24.86 17.41
N PHE A 131 35.65 -23.54 17.64
CA PHE A 131 35.40 -22.96 18.95
C PHE A 131 33.94 -23.17 19.43
N LEU A 132 32.95 -22.93 18.56
CA LEU A 132 31.53 -23.12 18.88
C LEU A 132 31.19 -24.60 19.16
N ASP A 133 31.77 -25.52 18.39
CA ASP A 133 31.55 -26.96 18.54
C ASP A 133 32.24 -27.52 19.80
N LEU A 134 33.49 -27.10 20.06
CA LEU A 134 34.28 -27.56 21.21
C LEU A 134 33.89 -26.89 22.53
N ARG A 135 33.14 -25.78 22.49
CA ARG A 135 32.56 -25.18 23.70
C ARG A 135 31.51 -26.09 24.33
N ALA A 136 30.69 -26.73 23.50
CA ALA A 136 29.61 -27.63 23.92
C ALA A 136 30.11 -29.02 24.38
N SER A 137 31.36 -29.39 24.07
CA SER A 137 31.93 -30.69 24.43
C SER A 137 32.66 -30.67 25.79
N ASN A 138 32.66 -31.82 26.48
CA ASN A 138 33.30 -32.03 27.79
C ASN A 138 34.82 -32.24 27.67
N LEU A 139 35.53 -31.34 26.98
CA LEU A 139 36.97 -31.40 26.81
C LEU A 139 37.73 -30.71 27.96
N HIS A 140 38.99 -31.13 28.13
CA HIS A 140 39.90 -30.62 29.15
C HIS A 140 40.11 -29.09 29.01
N PRO A 141 40.09 -28.30 30.11
CA PRO A 141 40.14 -26.84 30.07
C PRO A 141 41.33 -26.24 29.29
N ALA A 142 42.48 -26.91 29.34
CA ALA A 142 43.70 -26.50 28.63
C ALA A 142 43.54 -26.52 27.10
N VAL A 143 42.79 -27.49 26.56
CA VAL A 143 42.51 -27.59 25.11
C VAL A 143 41.51 -26.52 24.69
N LYS A 144 40.55 -26.19 25.55
CA LYS A 144 39.62 -25.07 25.30
C LYS A 144 40.36 -23.73 25.25
N ALA A 145 41.33 -23.52 26.15
CA ALA A 145 42.12 -22.30 26.18
C ALA A 145 42.97 -22.08 24.92
N THR A 146 43.58 -23.15 24.37
CA THR A 146 44.39 -23.03 23.14
C THR A 146 43.53 -22.74 21.91
N VAL A 147 42.33 -23.32 21.81
CA VAL A 147 41.36 -23.02 20.74
C VAL A 147 40.86 -21.58 20.84
N VAL A 148 40.58 -21.09 22.06
CA VAL A 148 40.19 -19.69 22.31
C VAL A 148 41.30 -18.73 21.90
N GLN A 149 42.55 -18.99 22.29
CA GLN A 149 43.67 -18.13 21.93
C GLN A 149 43.93 -18.11 20.43
N ARG A 150 43.79 -19.25 19.75
CA ARG A 150 43.89 -19.32 18.29
C ARG A 150 42.78 -18.51 17.61
N ALA A 151 41.53 -18.69 18.05
CA ALA A 151 40.40 -17.94 17.51
C ALA A 151 40.52 -16.43 17.77
N LEU A 152 41.05 -16.01 18.92
CA LEU A 152 41.31 -14.60 19.23
C LEU A 152 42.44 -14.02 18.38
N LYS A 153 43.53 -14.75 18.19
CA LYS A 153 44.65 -14.33 17.36
C LYS A 153 44.26 -14.21 15.89
N ASP A 154 43.40 -15.11 15.41
CA ASP A 154 42.87 -15.06 14.05
C ASP A 154 41.84 -13.90 13.89
N LEU A 155 41.18 -13.48 14.98
CA LEU A 155 40.30 -12.30 15.03
C LEU A 155 41.08 -10.97 15.22
N GLU A 156 42.27 -11.03 15.79
CA GLU A 156 43.10 -9.86 16.12
C GLU A 156 43.60 -9.19 14.82
N GLY A 157 43.05 -8.02 14.52
CA GLY A 157 43.34 -7.26 13.30
C GLY A 157 42.18 -7.15 12.31
N VAL A 158 41.02 -7.73 12.63
CA VAL A 158 39.83 -7.68 11.78
C VAL A 158 38.77 -6.79 12.42
N GLU A 159 38.66 -5.55 11.96
CA GLU A 159 37.49 -4.75 12.30
C GLU A 159 36.26 -5.38 11.62
N VAL A 160 35.23 -5.71 12.40
CA VAL A 160 33.97 -6.29 11.88
C VAL A 160 33.34 -5.38 10.80
N GLY A 161 33.67 -4.09 10.80
CA GLY A 161 33.31 -3.14 9.74
C GLY A 161 34.05 -3.32 8.41
N ASP A 162 35.31 -3.78 8.45
CA ASP A 162 36.12 -4.00 7.23
C ASP A 162 35.76 -5.32 6.52
N LEU A 163 35.22 -6.30 7.24
CA LEU A 163 34.67 -7.54 6.66
C LEU A 163 33.55 -7.34 5.65
N MET A 164 32.94 -6.15 5.64
CA MET A 164 31.76 -5.86 4.82
C MET A 164 31.91 -4.62 3.94
N ARG A 165 33.09 -3.99 3.91
CA ARG A 165 33.35 -2.77 3.13
C ARG A 165 33.44 -3.04 1.62
N ASP A 166 33.76 -4.27 1.22
CA ASP A 166 33.96 -4.67 -0.20
C ASP A 166 32.72 -5.19 -0.93
N ASN A 167 31.52 -5.10 -0.33
CA ASN A 167 30.29 -5.50 -1.01
C ASN A 167 29.27 -4.38 -0.98
N GLU A 168 29.39 -3.47 -1.96
CA GLU A 168 28.33 -2.55 -2.33
C GLU A 168 26.97 -3.29 -2.33
N PRO A 169 25.88 -2.66 -1.84
CA PRO A 169 24.55 -3.23 -2.01
C PRO A 169 24.38 -3.59 -3.49
N PRO A 170 23.91 -4.81 -3.82
CA PRO A 170 23.93 -5.31 -5.20
C PRO A 170 23.34 -4.24 -6.11
N SER A 171 24.15 -3.76 -7.06
CA SER A 171 23.87 -2.58 -7.90
C SER A 171 22.47 -2.64 -8.52
N HIS A 172 21.99 -3.84 -8.82
CA HIS A 172 20.66 -4.13 -9.35
C HIS A 172 19.50 -3.70 -8.45
N GLY A 173 19.65 -3.71 -7.12
CA GLY A 173 18.56 -3.32 -6.21
C GLY A 173 18.16 -1.85 -6.36
N LYS A 174 19.14 -0.97 -6.61
CA LYS A 174 18.88 0.45 -6.89
C LYS A 174 18.17 0.62 -8.23
N TRP A 175 18.55 -0.16 -9.25
CA TRP A 175 17.91 -0.15 -10.56
C TRP A 175 16.47 -0.67 -10.52
N ILE A 176 16.19 -1.72 -9.75
CA ILE A 176 14.82 -2.25 -9.58
C ILE A 176 13.93 -1.19 -8.93
N LEU A 177 14.42 -0.52 -7.88
CA LEU A 177 13.67 0.54 -7.21
C LEU A 177 13.46 1.75 -8.15
N ALA A 178 14.50 2.16 -8.87
CA ALA A 178 14.42 3.25 -9.84
C ALA A 178 13.43 2.94 -10.98
N ALA A 179 13.44 1.71 -11.50
CA ALA A 179 12.48 1.25 -12.51
C ALA A 179 11.05 1.23 -11.97
N ALA A 180 10.84 0.76 -10.74
CA ALA A 180 9.53 0.77 -10.10
C ALA A 180 9.00 2.19 -9.88
N CYS A 181 9.85 3.11 -9.39
CA CYS A 181 9.51 4.53 -9.30
C CYS A 181 9.18 5.12 -10.68
N GLY A 182 10.01 4.86 -11.68
CA GLY A 182 9.80 5.32 -13.06
C GLY A 182 8.46 4.85 -13.64
N LEU A 183 8.08 3.59 -13.37
CA LEU A 183 6.79 3.03 -13.78
C LEU A 183 5.62 3.77 -13.13
N VAL A 184 5.71 4.08 -11.83
CA VAL A 184 4.68 4.87 -11.12
C VAL A 184 4.59 6.29 -11.69
N PHE A 185 5.73 6.95 -11.94
CA PHE A 185 5.75 8.29 -12.55
C PHE A 185 5.18 8.29 -13.96
N LEU A 186 5.45 7.26 -14.76
CA LEU A 186 4.90 7.12 -16.11
C LEU A 186 3.38 6.88 -16.05
N ALA A 187 2.91 6.00 -15.16
CA ALA A 187 1.49 5.78 -14.94
C ALA A 187 0.76 7.06 -14.45
N ALA A 188 1.42 7.86 -13.60
CA ALA A 188 0.91 9.14 -13.13
C ALA A 188 0.94 10.22 -14.22
N GLY A 189 2.00 10.31 -15.03
CA GLY A 189 2.15 11.31 -16.08
C GLY A 189 1.17 11.12 -17.24
N MET A 190 0.75 9.88 -17.52
CA MET A 190 -0.27 9.58 -18.52
C MET A 190 -1.71 9.89 -18.05
N SER A 191 -1.88 10.39 -16.82
CA SER A 191 -3.19 10.70 -16.23
C SER A 191 -3.62 12.14 -16.49
N LYS A 192 -4.77 12.33 -17.15
CA LYS A 192 -5.55 13.57 -17.06
C LYS A 192 -6.41 13.53 -15.77
N GLY A 193 -6.25 14.50 -14.87
CA GLY A 193 -6.96 14.58 -13.57
C GLY A 193 -6.03 14.52 -12.35
N SER A 194 -6.58 14.75 -11.15
CA SER A 194 -5.79 14.73 -9.90
C SER A 194 -5.33 13.31 -9.55
N MET A 195 -4.04 13.16 -9.26
CA MET A 195 -3.42 11.88 -8.88
C MET A 195 -4.09 11.26 -7.64
N LEU A 196 -4.51 12.11 -6.70
CA LEU A 196 -5.15 11.69 -5.44
C LEU A 196 -6.50 11.00 -5.67
N ASN A 197 -7.32 11.46 -6.63
CA ASN A 197 -8.61 10.85 -6.91
C ASN A 197 -8.43 9.46 -7.54
N ARG A 198 -7.43 9.27 -8.41
CA ARG A 198 -7.12 7.94 -8.96
C ARG A 198 -6.51 7.00 -7.93
N LEU A 199 -5.73 7.54 -7.00
CA LEU A 199 -5.22 6.76 -5.88
C LEU A 199 -6.39 6.24 -5.03
N SER A 200 -7.40 7.07 -4.74
CA SER A 200 -8.59 6.60 -4.01
C SER A 200 -9.35 5.54 -4.80
N ASP A 201 -9.54 5.73 -6.10
CA ASP A 201 -10.24 4.75 -6.95
C ASP A 201 -9.48 3.42 -7.07
N ALA A 202 -8.14 3.49 -7.13
CA ALA A 202 -7.25 2.33 -7.17
C ALA A 202 -7.20 1.57 -5.84
N LEU A 203 -7.24 2.27 -4.70
CA LEU A 203 -7.22 1.67 -3.37
C LEU A 203 -8.57 1.10 -2.95
N MET A 204 -9.68 1.58 -3.54
CA MET A 204 -11.04 1.13 -3.25
C MET A 204 -11.73 0.55 -4.48
N PRO A 205 -11.25 -0.58 -5.03
CA PRO A 205 -11.83 -1.19 -6.24
C PRO A 205 -13.24 -1.76 -6.01
N PHE A 206 -13.71 -1.85 -4.77
CA PHE A 206 -15.02 -2.37 -4.41
C PHE A 206 -16.11 -1.29 -4.31
N ASN A 207 -15.75 -0.01 -4.40
CA ASN A 207 -16.70 1.10 -4.42
C ASN A 207 -16.49 1.98 -5.66
N PRO A 208 -17.14 1.67 -6.80
CA PRO A 208 -16.92 2.37 -8.08
C PRO A 208 -17.34 3.86 -8.11
N GLY A 209 -17.70 4.48 -6.99
CA GLY A 209 -18.03 5.90 -6.89
C GLY A 209 -16.89 6.81 -6.40
N GLY A 210 -15.72 6.28 -6.07
CA GLY A 210 -14.64 7.05 -5.43
C GLY A 210 -15.05 7.60 -4.04
N LEU A 211 -14.10 8.16 -3.29
CA LEU A 211 -14.41 8.90 -2.05
C LEU A 211 -14.81 10.36 -2.33
N PHE A 212 -14.54 10.84 -3.55
CA PHE A 212 -14.70 12.22 -3.96
C PHE A 212 -15.39 12.27 -5.33
N ASN A 213 -16.63 12.77 -5.38
CA ASN A 213 -17.30 13.05 -6.65
C ASN A 213 -16.47 14.10 -7.42
N ARG A 214 -16.14 13.79 -8.68
CA ARG A 214 -15.39 14.65 -9.59
C ARG A 214 -16.23 15.81 -10.10
N THR A 215 -17.55 15.58 -10.24
CA THR A 215 -18.52 16.61 -10.59
C THR A 215 -19.39 16.93 -9.38
N ARG A 216 -19.42 18.18 -8.95
CA ARG A 216 -20.34 18.64 -7.90
C ARG A 216 -21.51 19.36 -8.54
N ILE A 217 -22.72 18.92 -8.18
CA ILE A 217 -23.97 19.50 -8.65
C ILE A 217 -24.52 20.39 -7.55
N SER A 218 -24.71 21.67 -7.85
CA SER A 218 -25.43 22.60 -6.98
C SER A 218 -26.67 23.11 -7.70
N MET A 219 -27.83 23.06 -7.03
CA MET A 219 -29.09 23.52 -7.60
C MET A 219 -29.14 25.04 -7.55
N VAL A 220 -29.32 25.67 -8.71
CA VAL A 220 -29.50 27.13 -8.82
C VAL A 220 -31.00 27.44 -8.79
N GLU A 221 -31.78 26.73 -9.61
CA GLU A 221 -33.24 26.87 -9.68
C GLU A 221 -33.91 25.49 -9.85
N PRO A 222 -34.88 25.13 -9.00
CA PRO A 222 -35.27 25.80 -7.74
C PRO A 222 -34.18 25.69 -6.66
N LYS A 223 -33.99 26.73 -5.85
CA LYS A 223 -32.93 26.83 -4.81
C LYS A 223 -32.93 25.68 -3.80
N THR A 224 -34.09 25.09 -3.52
CA THR A 224 -34.29 23.99 -2.57
C THR A 224 -34.40 22.62 -3.27
N GLY A 225 -34.33 22.56 -4.59
CA GLY A 225 -34.61 21.35 -5.38
C GLY A 225 -36.10 21.00 -5.44
N SER A 226 -36.89 21.19 -4.39
CA SER A 226 -38.37 21.05 -4.46
C SER A 226 -39.06 22.40 -4.56
N GLY A 227 -40.21 22.46 -5.23
CA GLY A 227 -40.93 23.71 -5.46
C GLY A 227 -42.38 23.49 -5.90
N THR A 228 -43.12 24.60 -6.03
CA THR A 228 -44.47 24.62 -6.57
C THR A 228 -44.52 25.39 -7.88
N ILE A 229 -45.15 24.83 -8.90
CA ILE A 229 -45.27 25.44 -10.24
C ILE A 229 -46.75 25.62 -10.56
N ARG A 230 -47.10 26.67 -11.30
CA ARG A 230 -48.49 26.88 -11.73
C ARG A 230 -48.83 25.96 -12.89
N LEU A 231 -50.08 25.50 -12.92
CA LEU A 231 -50.57 24.66 -14.02
C LEU A 231 -50.35 25.35 -15.37
N GLY A 232 -49.75 24.63 -16.32
CA GLY A 232 -49.51 25.12 -17.69
C GLY A 232 -48.28 26.03 -17.88
N GLN A 233 -47.43 26.16 -16.86
CA GLN A 233 -46.12 26.82 -16.99
C GLN A 233 -44.99 25.80 -17.23
N ASP A 234 -43.99 26.21 -17.99
CA ASP A 234 -42.76 25.43 -18.17
C ASP A 234 -41.95 25.43 -16.86
N CYS A 235 -41.40 24.27 -16.51
CA CYS A 235 -40.51 24.13 -15.37
C CYS A 235 -39.06 24.23 -15.83
N LEU A 236 -38.39 25.30 -15.45
CA LEU A 236 -36.99 25.51 -15.74
C LEU A 236 -36.14 25.03 -14.54
N VAL A 237 -35.24 24.08 -14.81
CA VAL A 237 -34.29 23.54 -13.82
C VAL A 237 -32.88 23.99 -14.20
N ARG A 238 -32.24 24.76 -13.32
CA ARG A 238 -30.84 25.20 -13.49
C ARG A 238 -29.95 24.58 -12.44
N ILE A 239 -28.83 24.03 -12.91
CA ILE A 239 -27.79 23.48 -12.07
C ILE A 239 -26.46 24.18 -12.37
N LEU A 240 -25.67 24.41 -11.33
CA LEU A 240 -24.30 24.84 -11.43
C LEU A 240 -23.42 23.60 -11.23
N LEU A 241 -22.61 23.29 -12.25
CA LEU A 241 -21.64 22.21 -12.19
C LEU A 241 -20.27 22.78 -11.83
N GLU A 242 -19.68 22.21 -10.78
CA GLU A 242 -18.33 22.54 -10.32
C GLU A 242 -17.42 21.31 -10.44
N GLY A 243 -16.13 21.52 -10.68
CA GLY A 243 -15.15 20.44 -10.82
C GLY A 243 -14.90 20.01 -12.27
N GLU A 244 -14.87 18.71 -12.53
CA GLU A 244 -14.71 18.17 -13.88
C GLU A 244 -16.07 18.24 -14.61
N ILE A 245 -16.19 19.21 -15.51
CA ILE A 245 -17.41 19.43 -16.30
C ILE A 245 -17.41 18.44 -17.47
N PRO A 246 -18.41 17.55 -17.57
CA PRO A 246 -18.48 16.58 -18.66
C PRO A 246 -18.68 17.30 -20.00
N ALA A 247 -18.12 16.74 -21.07
CA ALA A 247 -18.32 17.26 -22.41
C ALA A 247 -19.78 17.09 -22.84
N GLU A 248 -20.31 18.08 -23.54
CA GLU A 248 -21.68 18.08 -24.08
C GLU A 248 -21.87 16.88 -25.03
N GLY A 249 -22.97 16.14 -24.84
CA GLY A 249 -23.28 14.94 -25.64
C GLY A 249 -22.51 13.67 -25.27
N SER A 250 -21.66 13.68 -24.23
CA SER A 250 -21.07 12.45 -23.69
C SER A 250 -22.08 11.63 -22.87
N ASP A 251 -21.81 10.33 -22.65
CA ASP A 251 -22.62 9.47 -21.75
C ASP A 251 -22.68 10.00 -20.30
N LEU A 252 -21.77 10.91 -19.95
CA LEU A 252 -21.68 11.57 -18.65
C LEU A 252 -22.27 12.99 -18.66
N SER A 253 -22.88 13.40 -19.76
CA SER A 253 -23.52 14.71 -19.88
C SER A 253 -24.68 14.86 -18.89
N PRO A 254 -25.00 16.09 -18.47
CA PRO A 254 -26.00 16.29 -17.45
C PRO A 254 -27.38 15.93 -17.98
N GLU A 255 -28.09 15.13 -17.21
CA GLU A 255 -29.38 14.56 -17.58
C GLU A 255 -30.39 14.77 -16.45
N LEU A 256 -31.59 15.23 -16.81
CA LEU A 256 -32.74 15.33 -15.93
C LEU A 256 -33.63 14.11 -16.18
N SER A 257 -33.77 13.25 -15.18
CA SER A 257 -34.75 12.17 -15.20
C SER A 257 -35.96 12.59 -14.36
N PHE A 258 -37.16 12.56 -14.93
CA PHE A 258 -38.39 12.88 -14.21
C PHE A 258 -39.47 11.80 -14.39
N TRP A 259 -40.37 11.68 -13.41
CA TRP A 259 -41.45 10.69 -13.40
C TRP A 259 -42.66 11.24 -12.64
N HIS A 260 -43.87 10.83 -13.04
CA HIS A 260 -45.12 11.32 -12.43
C HIS A 260 -45.62 10.47 -11.26
N GLN A 261 -45.30 9.19 -11.25
CA GLN A 261 -45.67 8.25 -10.21
C GLN A 261 -44.42 7.65 -9.60
N GLU A 262 -44.36 7.53 -8.29
CA GLU A 262 -43.22 6.96 -7.59
C GLU A 262 -42.95 5.53 -8.09
N GLY A 263 -41.78 5.32 -8.71
CA GLY A 263 -41.41 4.05 -9.35
C GLY A 263 -41.92 3.84 -10.79
N GLY A 264 -42.55 4.86 -11.39
CA GLY A 264 -43.00 4.84 -12.79
C GLY A 264 -41.86 5.00 -13.82
N PRO A 265 -42.16 4.87 -15.12
CA PRO A 265 -41.17 5.05 -16.18
C PRO A 265 -40.63 6.48 -16.18
N SER A 266 -39.30 6.61 -16.09
CA SER A 266 -38.62 7.91 -16.12
C SER A 266 -38.47 8.43 -17.55
N GLN A 267 -38.84 9.69 -17.77
CA GLN A 267 -38.52 10.43 -18.98
C GLN A 267 -37.22 11.22 -18.78
N LYS A 268 -36.46 11.35 -19.86
CA LYS A 268 -35.10 11.87 -19.86
C LYS A 268 -35.04 13.16 -20.66
N VAL A 269 -34.50 14.22 -20.06
CA VAL A 269 -34.29 15.52 -20.71
C VAL A 269 -32.81 15.88 -20.56
N LEU A 270 -32.18 16.17 -21.70
CA LEU A 270 -30.78 16.59 -21.71
C LEU A 270 -30.70 18.04 -21.25
N PHE A 271 -29.70 18.36 -20.43
CA PHE A 271 -29.41 19.74 -20.14
C PHE A 271 -28.66 20.38 -21.30
N LEU A 272 -28.99 21.65 -21.56
CA LEU A 272 -28.26 22.49 -22.49
C LEU A 272 -27.21 23.30 -21.71
N ALA A 273 -26.00 23.38 -22.26
CA ALA A 273 -24.94 24.18 -21.69
C ALA A 273 -25.29 25.67 -21.83
N ASP A 274 -25.36 26.35 -20.69
CA ASP A 274 -25.51 27.80 -20.60
C ASP A 274 -24.24 28.40 -19.96
N LYS A 275 -23.92 29.63 -20.31
CA LYS A 275 -22.80 30.34 -19.68
C LYS A 275 -23.37 31.51 -18.93
N ASP A 276 -23.19 31.50 -17.61
CA ASP A 276 -23.61 32.63 -16.80
C ASP A 276 -22.74 33.87 -17.09
N ALA A 277 -23.22 35.05 -16.72
CA ALA A 277 -22.50 36.32 -16.89
C ALA A 277 -21.11 36.31 -16.22
N ASP A 278 -20.93 35.49 -15.18
CA ASP A 278 -19.67 35.30 -14.44
C ASP A 278 -18.76 34.21 -15.04
N GLY A 279 -19.10 33.64 -16.21
CA GLY A 279 -18.33 32.59 -16.88
C GLY A 279 -18.43 31.20 -16.23
N ARG A 280 -19.36 31.02 -15.28
CA ARG A 280 -19.64 29.72 -14.65
C ARG A 280 -20.46 28.83 -15.57
N SER A 281 -20.20 27.52 -15.53
CA SER A 281 -20.93 26.52 -16.31
C SER A 281 -22.26 26.19 -15.65
N ILE A 282 -23.28 26.95 -16.05
CA ILE A 282 -24.67 26.68 -15.69
C ILE A 282 -25.27 25.77 -16.77
N TRP A 283 -26.08 24.83 -16.35
CA TRP A 283 -26.78 23.95 -17.27
C TRP A 283 -28.26 24.09 -17.00
N SER A 284 -29.04 24.27 -18.06
CA SER A 284 -30.49 24.44 -17.97
C SER A 284 -31.22 23.31 -18.70
N ALA A 285 -32.23 22.75 -18.05
CA ALA A 285 -33.19 21.83 -18.65
C ALA A 285 -34.59 22.40 -18.48
N VAL A 286 -35.42 22.26 -19.51
CA VAL A 286 -36.82 22.73 -19.50
C VAL A 286 -37.72 21.50 -19.58
N VAL A 287 -38.61 21.36 -18.60
CA VAL A 287 -39.74 20.42 -18.67
C VAL A 287 -40.94 21.22 -19.16
N HIS A 288 -41.43 20.86 -20.35
CA HIS A 288 -42.47 21.62 -21.03
C HIS A 288 -43.85 21.45 -20.36
N ARG A 289 -44.70 22.47 -20.47
CA ARG A 289 -46.06 22.54 -19.91
C ARG A 289 -46.98 21.34 -20.19
N ASP A 290 -46.79 20.66 -21.30
CA ASP A 290 -47.52 19.45 -21.72
C ASP A 290 -47.11 18.21 -20.92
N GLN A 291 -45.92 18.24 -20.31
CA GLN A 291 -45.44 17.21 -19.39
C GLN A 291 -45.75 17.59 -17.92
N VAL A 292 -45.95 18.87 -17.60
CA VAL A 292 -46.28 19.37 -16.24
C VAL A 292 -47.81 19.41 -16.01
N LEU A 293 -48.50 18.30 -16.27
CA LEU A 293 -49.96 18.18 -16.05
C LEU A 293 -50.32 17.82 -14.60
N GLN A 294 -49.44 17.08 -13.93
CA GLN A 294 -49.55 16.69 -12.53
C GLN A 294 -48.19 16.84 -11.84
N GLY A 295 -48.18 16.95 -10.51
CA GLY A 295 -46.93 17.02 -9.75
C GLY A 295 -46.00 15.88 -10.15
N PHE A 296 -44.71 16.17 -10.26
CA PHE A 296 -43.72 15.22 -10.75
C PHE A 296 -42.50 15.20 -9.85
N TRP A 297 -41.85 14.04 -9.84
CA TRP A 297 -40.56 13.86 -9.20
C TRP A 297 -39.47 13.95 -10.23
N TYR A 298 -38.32 14.47 -9.83
CA TYR A 298 -37.18 14.53 -10.71
C TYR A 298 -35.87 14.33 -9.97
N ARG A 299 -34.85 13.98 -10.74
CA ARG A 299 -33.49 13.77 -10.29
C ARG A 299 -32.54 14.23 -11.38
N VAL A 300 -31.46 14.86 -10.98
CA VAL A 300 -30.40 15.30 -11.87
C VAL A 300 -29.20 14.38 -11.72
N ARG A 301 -28.64 13.96 -12.85
CA ARG A 301 -27.38 13.23 -12.91
C ARG A 301 -26.40 14.01 -13.76
N ALA A 302 -25.17 14.18 -13.31
CA ALA A 302 -24.10 14.78 -14.10
C ALA A 302 -22.76 14.14 -13.70
N GLY A 303 -22.03 13.59 -14.68
CA GLY A 303 -20.79 12.87 -14.40
C GLY A 303 -21.01 11.67 -13.48
N ASP A 304 -20.29 11.67 -12.36
CA ASP A 304 -20.35 10.67 -11.29
C ASP A 304 -21.29 11.05 -10.15
N SER A 305 -21.94 12.21 -10.22
CA SER A 305 -22.79 12.73 -9.16
C SER A 305 -24.27 12.69 -9.53
N THR A 306 -25.09 12.42 -8.53
CA THR A 306 -26.54 12.30 -8.66
C THR A 306 -27.20 13.02 -7.49
N THR A 307 -28.18 13.86 -7.78
CA THR A 307 -28.92 14.58 -6.74
C THR A 307 -29.92 13.66 -6.02
N PRO A 308 -30.40 14.04 -4.82
CA PRO A 308 -31.59 13.44 -4.22
C PRO A 308 -32.82 13.55 -5.14
N ASN A 309 -33.86 12.77 -4.80
CA ASN A 309 -35.16 12.91 -5.44
C ASN A 309 -35.81 14.21 -4.96
N TYR A 310 -36.20 15.03 -5.91
CA TYR A 310 -36.94 16.27 -5.66
C TYR A 310 -38.35 16.16 -6.20
N ARG A 311 -39.28 16.92 -5.59
CA ARG A 311 -40.69 16.93 -5.96
C ARG A 311 -41.12 18.32 -6.37
N MET A 312 -41.79 18.40 -7.51
CA MET A 312 -42.50 19.59 -7.98
C MET A 312 -43.99 19.38 -7.80
N ASP A 313 -44.62 20.19 -6.96
CA ASP A 313 -46.07 20.18 -6.79
C ASP A 313 -46.72 21.24 -7.67
N ILE A 314 -47.97 21.00 -8.06
CA ILE A 314 -48.74 21.94 -8.87
C ILE A 314 -49.63 22.77 -7.96
N ARG A 315 -49.58 24.08 -8.15
CA ARG A 315 -50.53 25.03 -7.57
C ARG A 315 -51.53 25.45 -8.65
N LEU A 316 -52.81 25.25 -8.34
CA LEU A 316 -53.95 25.73 -9.13
C LEU A 316 -54.06 27.27 -9.06
#